data_AF-A0A3R8CCR2-F1
#
_entry.id   AF-A0A3R8CCR2-F1
#
_cell.length_a   1.000
_cell.length_b   1.000
_cell.length_c   1.000
_cell.angle_alpha   90.00
_cell.angle_beta   90.00
_cell.angle_gamma   90.00
#
_symmetry.space_group_name_H-M   'P 1'
#
loop_
_entity.id
_entity.type
_entity.pdbx_description
1 polymer ?
#
loop_
_entity_poly.entity_id
_entity_poly.type
_entity_poly.pdbx_seq_one_letter_code
_entity_poly.pdbx_strand_id
1 'polypeptide(L)' 'MIEDYSIDIGLAAGIIYHELSNKKMNLSTLEKHLHEKGYNTTTALMALGWLAREDKVHICKSNKWSISLK' A
#
# COMPACT_ATOMS: atom_id res chain seq x y z
N MET A 1 -14.52 16.88 -0.68
CA MET A 1 -14.01 16.36 -1.97
C MET A 1 -12.50 16.07 -1.96
N ILE A 2 -11.59 17.00 -1.64
CA ILE A 2 -10.13 16.66 -1.52
C ILE A 2 -9.81 15.95 -0.19
N GLU A 3 -10.51 16.34 0.89
CA GLU A 3 -10.36 15.71 2.22
C GLU A 3 -10.77 14.23 2.20
N ASP A 4 -11.89 13.90 1.54
CA ASP A 4 -12.38 12.51 1.43
C ASP A 4 -11.37 11.59 0.75
N TYR A 5 -10.72 12.06 -0.31
CA TYR A 5 -9.74 11.27 -1.05
C TYR A 5 -8.46 11.02 -0.26
N SER A 6 -8.04 12.00 0.54
CA SER A 6 -6.87 11.86 1.42
C SER A 6 -7.16 10.90 2.58
N ILE A 7 -8.39 10.91 3.10
CA ILE A 7 -8.85 9.95 4.11
C ILE A 7 -8.80 8.52 3.57
N ASP A 8 -9.33 8.29 2.36
CA ASP A 8 -9.31 6.95 1.75
C ASP A 8 -7.90 6.41 1.54
N ILE A 9 -6.98 7.26 1.08
CA ILE A 9 -5.56 6.88 0.93
C ILE A 9 -4.94 6.51 2.28
N GLY A 10 -5.21 7.30 3.32
CA GLY A 10 -4.71 7.04 4.68
C GLY A 10 -5.26 5.73 5.26
N LEU A 11 -6.55 5.46 5.07
CA LEU A 11 -7.18 4.20 5.49
C LEU A 11 -6.58 3.00 4.75
N ALA A 12 -6.44 3.10 3.43
CA ALA A 12 -5.79 2.08 2.62
C ALA A 12 -4.33 1.86 3.03
N ALA A 13 -3.59 2.91 3.38
CA ALA A 13 -2.22 2.81 3.87
C ALA A 13 -2.15 2.06 5.22
N GLY A 14 -3.12 2.30 6.11
CA GLY A 14 -3.26 1.54 7.35
C GLY A 14 -3.49 0.05 7.11
N ILE A 15 -4.31 -0.30 6.13
CA ILE A 15 -4.54 -1.71 5.73
C ILE A 15 -3.23 -2.33 5.22
N ILE A 16 -2.52 -1.67 4.30
CA ILE A 16 -1.22 -2.15 3.80
C ILE A 16 -0.23 -2.36 4.96
N TYR A 17 -0.14 -1.40 5.87
CA TYR A 17 0.79 -1.46 7.00
C TYR A 17 0.50 -2.67 7.89
N HIS A 18 -0.76 -2.88 8.28
CA HIS A 18 -1.16 -4.02 9.09
C HIS A 18 -0.85 -5.35 8.39
N GLU A 19 -1.15 -5.42 7.10
CA GLU A 19 -0.92 -6.59 6.28
C GLU A 19 0.57 -6.92 6.09
N LEU A 20 1.45 -5.93 6.02
CA LEU A 20 2.90 -6.13 5.92
C LEU A 20 3.59 -6.44 7.27
N SER A 21 2.89 -6.31 8.41
CA SER A 21 3.47 -6.46 9.76
C SER A 21 4.19 -7.79 10.00
N ASN A 22 3.77 -8.87 9.32
CA ASN A 22 4.33 -10.21 9.49
C ASN A 22 4.73 -10.89 8.17
N LYS A 23 4.70 -10.16 7.05
CA LYS A 23 4.98 -10.76 5.73
C LYS A 23 5.46 -9.74 4.71
N LYS A 24 6.12 -10.24 3.67
CA LYS A 24 6.42 -9.49 2.46
C LYS A 24 5.34 -9.73 1.42
N MET A 25 5.03 -8.73 0.62
CA MET A 25 4.12 -8.85 -0.52
C MET A 25 4.74 -8.34 -1.80
N ASN A 26 4.25 -8.83 -2.93
CA ASN A 26 4.51 -8.21 -4.22
C ASN A 26 3.41 -7.19 -4.53
N LEU A 27 3.68 -6.31 -5.50
CA LEU A 27 2.77 -5.23 -5.85
C LEU A 27 1.39 -5.73 -6.32
N SER A 28 1.34 -6.78 -7.14
CA SER A 28 0.08 -7.32 -7.63
C SER A 28 -0.81 -7.91 -6.52
N THR A 29 -0.20 -8.54 -5.51
CA THR A 29 -0.94 -9.07 -4.35
C THR A 29 -1.47 -7.94 -3.50
N LEU A 30 -0.70 -6.86 -3.32
CA LEU A 30 -1.13 -5.67 -2.58
C LEU A 30 -2.30 -4.98 -3.27
N GLU A 31 -2.20 -4.74 -4.59
CA GLU A 31 -3.27 -4.11 -5.39
C GLU A 31 -4.55 -4.96 -5.36
N LYS A 32 -4.42 -6.29 -5.55
CA LYS A 32 -5.57 -7.20 -5.45
C LYS A 32 -6.22 -7.15 -4.08
N HIS A 33 -5.43 -7.16 -3.00
CA HIS A 33 -5.95 -7.11 -1.64
C HIS A 33 -6.74 -5.82 -1.37
N LEU A 34 -6.22 -4.67 -1.80
CA LEU A 34 -6.94 -3.40 -1.67
C LEU A 34 -8.17 -3.30 -2.57
N HIS A 35 -8.13 -3.91 -3.76
CA HIS A 35 -9.31 -4.03 -4.63
C HIS A 35 -10.42 -4.85 -3.98
N GLU A 36 -10.10 -5.95 -3.30
CA GLU A 36 -11.07 -6.73 -2.51
C GLU A 36 -11.68 -5.93 -1.34
N LYS A 37 -11.03 -4.83 -0.92
CA LYS A 37 -11.53 -3.89 0.09
C LYS A 37 -12.27 -2.68 -0.50
N GLY A 38 -12.45 -2.63 -1.83
CA GLY A 38 -13.17 -1.56 -2.53
C GLY A 38 -12.30 -0.41 -3.04
N TYR A 39 -10.97 -0.49 -2.90
CA TYR A 39 -10.06 0.55 -3.38
C TYR A 39 -9.57 0.25 -4.80
N ASN A 40 -9.53 1.26 -5.67
CA ASN A 40 -8.97 1.10 -7.01
C ASN A 40 -7.42 1.10 -6.99
N THR A 41 -6.81 0.75 -8.12
CA THR A 41 -5.36 0.70 -8.29
C THR A 41 -4.67 2.02 -7.96
N THR A 42 -5.27 3.17 -8.33
CA THR A 42 -4.71 4.49 -8.03
C THR A 42 -4.62 4.72 -6.53
N THR A 43 -5.69 4.45 -5.77
CA THR A 43 -5.69 4.56 -4.31
C THR A 43 -4.69 3.59 -3.68
N ALA A 44 -4.55 2.37 -4.20
CA ALA A 44 -3.57 1.40 -3.71
C ALA A 44 -2.12 1.88 -3.88
N LEU A 45 -1.78 2.44 -5.04
CA LEU A 45 -0.45 2.99 -5.31
C LEU A 45 -0.19 4.23 -4.46
N MET A 46 -1.17 5.11 -4.30
CA MET A 46 -1.07 6.30 -3.44
C MET A 46 -0.88 5.93 -1.97
N ALA A 47 -1.58 4.89 -1.49
CA ALA A 47 -1.44 4.37 -0.14
C ALA A 47 -0.05 3.79 0.11
N LEU A 48 0.52 3.06 -0.85
CA LEU A 48 1.91 2.61 -0.78
C LEU A 48 2.89 3.80 -0.77
N GLY A 49 2.63 4.82 -1.60
CA GLY A 49 3.39 6.07 -1.61
C GLY A 49 3.32 6.84 -0.29
N TRP A 50 2.18 6.82 0.39
CA TRP A 50 1.99 7.41 1.71
C TRP A 50 2.92 6.78 2.74
N LEU A 51 3.02 5.44 2.76
CA LEU A 51 3.94 4.73 3.65
C LEU A 51 5.40 4.99 3.29
N ALA A 52 5.72 5.08 2.00
CA ALA A 52 7.07 5.38 1.53
C ALA A 52 7.52 6.79 1.94
N ARG A 53 6.61 7.78 1.88
CA ARG A 53 6.85 9.15 2.36
C ARG A 53 7.25 9.18 3.84
N GLU A 54 6.71 8.28 4.64
CA GLU A 54 6.94 8.18 6.09
C GLU A 54 8.08 7.20 6.46
N ASP A 55 8.85 6.73 5.47
CA ASP A 55 9.96 5.76 5.65
C ASP A 55 9.53 4.44 6.34
N LYS A 56 8.26 4.03 6.17
CA LYS A 56 7.70 2.84 6.82
C LYS A 56 7.89 1.53 6.05
N VAL A 57 8.29 1.60 4.78
CA VAL A 57 8.37 0.44 3.89
C VAL A 57 9.68 0.38 3.14
N HIS A 58 10.18 -0.84 2.93
CA HIS A 58 11.20 -1.14 1.93
C HIS A 58 10.54 -1.64 0.65
N ILE A 59 10.89 -1.03 -0.48
CA ILE A 59 10.42 -1.43 -1.81
C ILE A 59 11.63 -1.79 -2.66
N CYS A 60 11.72 -3.07 -3.05
CA CYS A 60 12.80 -3.58 -3.88
C CYS A 60 12.25 -4.09 -5.22
N LYS A 61 12.99 -3.81 -6.30
CA LYS A 61 12.76 -4.38 -7.62
C LYS A 61 14.01 -5.13 -8.07
N SER A 62 13.94 -6.45 -8.05
CA SER A 62 14.86 -7.33 -8.78
C SER A 62 14.16 -7.84 -10.04
N ASN A 63 13.65 -9.07 -10.01
CA ASN A 63 12.80 -9.64 -11.08
C ASN A 63 11.31 -9.37 -10.86
N LYS A 64 10.91 -9.17 -9.61
CA LYS A 64 9.54 -8.81 -9.19
C LYS A 64 9.63 -7.74 -8.11
N TRP A 65 8.55 -6.98 -7.95
CA TRP A 65 8.40 -6.08 -6.82
C TRP A 65 8.28 -6.87 -5.52
N SER A 66 9.02 -6.45 -4.50
CA SER A 66 8.91 -6.94 -3.13
C SER A 66 8.79 -5.74 -2.19
N ILE A 67 7.76 -5.78 -1.34
CA ILE A 67 7.41 -4.74 -0.40
C ILE A 67 7.36 -5.38 0.99
N SER A 68 7.98 -4.74 1.97
CA SER A 68 7.92 -5.12 3.38
C SER A 68 7.91 -3.88 4.26
N LEU A 69 7.51 -4.01 5.52
CA LEU A 69 7.81 -2.96 6.49
C LEU A 69 9.33 -2.83 6.67
N LYS A 70 9.73 -1.64 7.10
CA LYS A 70 11.08 -1.32 7.51
C LYS A 70 11.38 -1.84 8.91
#